data_AF-S6UPQ0-F1
#
_entry.id   AF-S6UPQ0-F1
#
_cell.length_a   1.000
_cell.length_b   1.000
_cell.length_c   1.000
_cell.angle_alpha   90.00
_cell.angle_beta   90.00
_cell.angle_gamma   90.00
#
_symmetry.space_group_name_H-M   'P 1'
#
loop_
_entity.id
_entity.type
_entity.pdbx_description
1 polymer ?
#
loop_
_entity_poly.entity_id
_entity_poly.type
_entity_poly.pdbx_seq_one_letter_code
_entity_poly.pdbx_strand_id
1 'polypeptide(L)' 'FTEQQAMAFVHGIRCPTQLVIASDGMLAKKHELLSCLPFDVARLRGGHHLHLDDEEGARSVAHCINRFFAAS' A
#
# COMPACT_ATOMS: atom_id res chain seq x y z
N PHE A 1 18.44 11.73 -5.35
CA PHE A 1 17.97 10.34 -5.35
C PHE A 1 17.44 10.00 -6.72
N THR A 2 17.89 8.89 -7.32
CA THR A 2 17.32 8.34 -8.55
C THR A 2 16.24 7.31 -8.24
N GLU A 3 15.36 7.01 -9.20
CA GLU A 3 14.37 5.94 -9.07
C GLU A 3 15.02 4.58 -8.81
N GLN A 4 16.14 4.31 -9.47
CA GLN A 4 16.94 3.10 -9.26
C GLN A 4 17.44 2.98 -7.81
N GLN A 5 17.92 4.08 -7.23
CA GLN A 5 18.34 4.11 -5.83
C GLN A 5 17.16 3.84 -4.89
N ALA A 6 15.99 4.41 -5.17
CA ALA A 6 14.78 4.15 -4.38
C ALA A 6 14.34 2.68 -4.47
N MET A 7 14.34 2.09 -5.67
CA MET A 7 13.97 0.69 -5.86
C MET A 7 14.96 -0.29 -5.22
N ALA A 8 16.24 0.07 -5.12
CA ALA A 8 17.21 -0.74 -4.38
C ALA A 8 16.82 -0.90 -2.89
N PHE A 9 16.27 0.14 -2.25
CA PHE A 9 15.75 0.05 -0.89
C PHE A 9 14.49 -0.82 -0.82
N VAL A 10 13.56 -0.64 -1.78
CA VAL A 10 12.33 -1.43 -1.86
C VAL A 10 12.65 -2.94 -1.97
N HIS A 11 13.58 -3.32 -2.86
CA HIS A 11 13.99 -4.71 -3.02
C HIS A 11 14.86 -5.24 -1.86
N GLY A 12 15.37 -4.35 -1.02
CA GLY A 12 16.13 -4.70 0.19
C GLY A 12 15.24 -5.12 1.38
N ILE A 13 13.92 -4.92 1.31
CA ILE A 13 13.00 -5.31 2.38
C ILE A 13 12.96 -6.85 2.51
N ARG A 14 13.12 -7.34 3.75
CA ARG A 14 13.22 -8.78 4.08
C ARG A 14 12.10 -9.29 5.00
N CYS A 15 11.09 -8.47 5.26
CA CYS A 15 9.94 -8.86 6.07
C CYS A 15 8.66 -8.93 5.20
N PRO A 16 7.65 -9.71 5.63
CA PRO A 16 6.32 -9.63 5.05
C PRO A 16 5.85 -8.16 5.01
N THR A 17 5.28 -7.74 3.89
CA THR A 17 4.87 -6.35 3.67
C THR A 17 3.56 -6.32 2.89
N GLN A 18 2.58 -5.58 3.41
CA GLN A 18 1.32 -5.27 2.76
C GLN A 18 1.24 -3.76 2.52
N LEU A 19 1.10 -3.36 1.25
CA LEU A 19 0.88 -1.97 0.86
C LEU A 19 -0.62 -1.73 0.62
N VAL A 20 -1.20 -0.74 1.30
CA VAL A 20 -2.58 -0.28 1.05
C VAL A 20 -2.54 1.00 0.23
N ILE A 21 -3.31 1.04 -0.86
CA ILE A 21 -3.38 2.18 -1.78
C ILE A 21 -4.81 2.67 -1.89
N ALA A 22 -5.00 3.95 -1.61
CA ALA A 22 -6.24 4.64 -1.86
C ALA A 22 -6.41 4.92 -3.36
N SER A 23 -7.55 4.54 -3.94
CA SER A 23 -7.83 4.61 -5.37
C SER A 23 -7.75 6.02 -5.94
N ASP A 24 -8.10 7.02 -5.12
CA ASP A 24 -8.16 8.42 -5.53
C ASP A 24 -6.85 9.15 -5.14
N GLY A 25 -5.92 8.43 -4.51
CA GLY A 25 -4.58 8.90 -4.16
C GLY A 25 -3.64 8.97 -5.37
N MET A 26 -2.63 9.83 -5.29
CA MET A 26 -1.66 10.01 -6.38
C MET A 26 -0.90 8.73 -6.74
N LEU A 27 -0.60 7.87 -5.75
CA LEU A 27 0.15 6.64 -5.97
C LEU A 27 -0.64 5.62 -6.81
N ALA A 28 -1.97 5.61 -6.74
CA ALA A 28 -2.81 4.71 -7.53
C ALA A 28 -2.61 4.86 -9.05
N LYS A 29 -2.18 6.05 -9.49
CA LYS A 29 -1.90 6.36 -10.89
C LYS A 29 -0.61 5.73 -11.41
N LYS A 30 0.31 5.32 -10.52
CA LYS A 30 1.65 4.80 -10.85
C LYS A 30 1.62 3.27 -11.07
N HIS A 31 0.79 2.81 -12.01
CA HIS A 31 0.55 1.38 -12.24
C HIS A 31 1.82 0.56 -12.49
N GLU A 32 2.71 1.05 -13.35
CA GLU A 32 3.96 0.37 -13.70
C GLU A 32 4.89 0.20 -12.48
N LEU A 33 5.06 1.26 -11.69
CA LEU A 33 5.85 1.21 -10.46
C LEU A 33 5.25 0.17 -9.49
N LEU A 34 3.94 0.20 -9.30
CA LEU A 34 3.24 -0.70 -8.38
C LEU A 34 3.33 -2.16 -8.82
N SER A 35 3.34 -2.45 -10.13
CA SER A 35 3.51 -3.80 -10.64
C SER A 35 4.90 -4.39 -10.43
N CYS A 36 5.90 -3.54 -10.18
CA CYS A 36 7.28 -3.96 -9.91
C CYS A 36 7.58 -4.14 -8.41
N LEU A 37 6.63 -3.83 -7.52
CA LEU A 37 6.84 -3.95 -6.08
C LEU A 37 6.82 -5.42 -5.65
N PRO A 38 7.72 -5.85 -4.75
CA PRO A 38 7.77 -7.22 -4.25
C PRO A 38 6.80 -7.46 -3.08
N PHE A 39 5.69 -6.70 -3.01
CA PHE A 39 4.75 -6.69 -1.88
C PHE A 39 3.33 -6.96 -2.36
N ASP A 40 2.49 -7.45 -1.45
CA ASP A 40 1.06 -7.50 -1.70
C ASP A 40 0.49 -6.07 -1.69
N VAL A 41 -0.28 -5.74 -2.72
CA VAL A 41 -0.88 -4.41 -2.89
C VAL A 41 -2.41 -4.51 -2.82
N ALA A 42 -3.00 -3.97 -1.76
CA ALA A 42 -4.43 -3.84 -1.59
C ALA A 42 -4.89 -2.45 -2.05
N ARG A 43 -5.79 -2.38 -3.04
CA ARG A 43 -6.40 -1.12 -3.47
C ARG A 43 -7.77 -0.96 -2.81
N LEU A 44 -7.98 0.17 -2.14
CA LEU A 44 -9.22 0.52 -1.47
C LEU A 44 -9.76 1.84 -2.02
N ARG A 45 -11.08 1.98 -2.03
CA ARG A 45 -11.73 3.22 -2.50
C ARG A 45 -11.46 4.37 -1.52
N GLY A 46 -11.15 5.55 -2.04
CA GLY A 46 -11.10 6.81 -1.28
C GLY A 46 -9.82 7.62 -1.47
N GLY A 47 -9.66 8.67 -0.66
CA GLY A 47 -8.60 9.66 -0.73
C GLY A 47 -7.29 9.25 -0.05
N HIS A 48 -6.26 10.11 -0.13
CA HIS A 48 -4.95 9.82 0.45
C HIS A 48 -5.01 9.52 1.96
N HIS A 49 -5.90 10.19 2.68
CA HIS A 49 -6.11 10.00 4.10
C HIS A 49 -7.22 8.98 4.39
N LEU A 50 -7.42 7.97 3.53
CA LEU A 50 -8.48 6.96 3.63
C LEU A 50 -8.71 6.40 5.05
N HIS A 51 -7.64 6.21 5.83
CA HIS A 51 -7.72 5.70 7.20
C HIS A 51 -8.26 6.70 8.24
N LEU A 52 -8.48 7.97 7.85
CA LEU A 52 -8.91 9.10 8.67
C LEU A 52 -10.07 9.89 8.06
N ASP A 53 -10.28 9.82 6.74
CA ASP A 53 -11.32 10.60 6.04
C ASP A 53 -12.73 10.29 6.61
N ASP A 54 -13.01 9.02 6.91
CA ASP A 54 -14.25 8.56 7.54
C ASP A 54 -14.08 7.18 8.23
N GLU A 55 -15.12 6.76 8.97
CA GLU A 55 -15.12 5.48 9.67
C GLU A 55 -15.09 4.25 8.72
N GLU A 56 -15.66 4.37 7.52
CA GLU A 56 -15.71 3.26 6.56
C GLU A 56 -14.32 2.97 6.00
N GLY A 57 -13.59 4.02 5.65
CA GLY A 57 -12.20 3.97 5.23
C GLY A 57 -11.29 3.42 6.33
N ALA A 58 -11.45 3.88 7.57
CA ALA A 58 -10.74 3.35 8.73
C ALA A 58 -11.00 1.84 8.91
N ARG A 59 -12.26 1.39 8.82
CA ARG A 59 -12.63 -0.03 8.92
C ARG A 59 -12.04 -0.86 7.78
N SER A 60 -12.05 -0.35 6.55
CA SER A 60 -11.52 -1.04 5.38
C SER A 60 -9.99 -1.23 5.48
N VAL A 61 -9.28 -0.19 5.92
CA VAL A 61 -7.83 -0.26 6.16
C VAL A 61 -7.53 -1.22 7.32
N ALA A 62 -8.25 -1.10 8.44
CA ALA A 62 -8.08 -1.98 9.60
C ALA A 62 -8.31 -3.46 9.23
N HIS A 63 -9.31 -3.76 8.41
CA HIS A 63 -9.56 -5.11 7.92
C HIS A 63 -8.37 -5.66 7.14
N CYS A 64 -7.78 -4.87 6.25
CA CYS A 64 -6.59 -5.29 5.48
C CYS A 64 -5.41 -5.59 6.41
N ILE A 65 -5.13 -4.70 7.36
CA ILE A 65 -4.01 -4.82 8.30
C ILE A 65 -4.20 -6.02 9.23
N ASN A 66 -5.40 -6.20 9.79
CA ASN A 66 -5.69 -7.29 10.71
C ASN A 66 -5.56 -8.66 10.04
N ARG A 67 -6.03 -8.81 8.79
CA ARG A 67 -5.83 -10.07 8.04
C ARG A 67 -4.35 -10.36 7.80
N PHE A 68 -3.58 -9.35 7.44
CA PHE A 68 -2.14 -9.49 7.21
C PHE A 68 -1.42 -9.97 8.48
N PHE A 69 -1.71 -9.38 9.64
CA PHE A 69 -1.15 -9.81 10.92
C PHE A 69 -1.62 -11.20 11.37
N ALA A 70 -2.85 -11.59 11.04
CA ALA A 70 -3.37 -12.92 11.40
C ALA A 70 -2.80 -14.06 10.53
N ALA A 71 -2.32 -13.74 9.32
CA ALA A 71 -1.71 -14.69 8.38
C ALA A 71 -0.19 -14.79 8.51
N SER A 72 0.43 -13.97 9.38
CA SER A 72 1.88 -13.88 9.59
C SER A 72 2.37 -14.72 10.77
#